data_AF-A0A951DTW2-F1
#
_entry.id   AF-A0A951DTW2-F1
#
_cell.length_a   1.000
_cell.length_b   1.000
_cell.length_c   1.000
_cell.angle_alpha   90.00
_cell.angle_beta   90.00
_cell.angle_gamma   90.00
#
_symmetry.space_group_name_H-M   'P 1'
#
loop_
_entity.id
_entity.type
_entity.pdbx_description
1 polymer ?
#
loop_
_entity_poly.entity_id
_entity_poly.type
_entity_poly.pdbx_seq_one_letter_code
_entity_poly.pdbx_strand_id
1 'polypeptide(L)'
;MSEAVIGNVGLSASGPTEAQSRKAIYAATIGNVMEWYDYGVYGFLALSLSRNFFPKDDPTAALLATFAIFGVGLVVRPLGGIIIGRMGDTKGR
;
A
#
# COMPACT_ATOMS: atom_id res chain seq x y z
N MET A 1 62.46 -10.44 1.36
CA MET A 1 62.33 -8.98 1.50
C MET A 1 60.93 -8.61 1.05
N SER A 2 60.14 -8.02 1.96
CA SER A 2 58.82 -7.37 1.79
C SER A 2 57.66 -8.21 1.23
N GLU A 3 56.59 -8.50 2.00
CA GLU A 3 55.50 -7.57 2.39
C GLU A 3 54.83 -6.95 1.13
N ALA A 4 53.52 -6.90 0.95
CA ALA A 4 52.39 -7.10 1.84
C ALA A 4 51.11 -7.01 0.98
N VAL A 5 50.05 -7.68 1.44
CA VAL A 5 48.68 -7.17 1.44
C VAL A 5 48.11 -6.73 0.08
N ILE A 6 47.51 -7.69 -0.63
CA ILE A 6 46.25 -7.41 -1.33
C ILE A 6 45.14 -7.90 -0.40
N GLY A 7 44.86 -7.07 0.61
CA GLY A 7 43.76 -7.25 1.54
C GLY A 7 42.43 -6.87 0.88
N ASN A 8 41.59 -7.88 0.69
CA ASN A 8 40.13 -7.85 0.89
C ASN A 8 39.45 -6.46 0.87
N VAL A 9 39.16 -5.92 -0.31
CA VAL A 9 38.09 -4.91 -0.43
C VAL A 9 36.78 -5.65 -0.69
N GLY A 10 36.26 -6.26 0.37
CA GLY A 10 34.92 -6.80 0.41
C GLY A 10 33.90 -5.67 0.42
N LEU A 11 33.27 -5.41 -0.72
CA LEU A 11 31.96 -4.75 -0.76
C LEU A 11 30.89 -5.80 -0.46
N SER A 12 30.84 -6.27 0.79
CA SER A 12 29.66 -6.99 1.27
C SER A 12 28.58 -5.95 1.51
N ALA A 13 27.78 -5.67 0.47
CA ALA A 13 26.47 -5.08 0.68
C ALA A 13 25.66 -6.12 1.44
N SER A 14 25.71 -6.06 2.78
CA SER A 14 24.94 -6.96 3.63
C SER A 14 23.46 -6.79 3.28
N GLY A 15 22.87 -7.81 2.67
CA GLY A 15 21.43 -7.84 2.46
C GLY A 15 20.67 -7.68 3.79
N PRO A 16 19.38 -7.32 3.74
CA PRO A 16 18.58 -7.17 4.96
C PRO A 16 18.68 -8.41 5.84
N THR A 17 18.92 -8.21 7.13
CA THR A 17 18.98 -9.30 8.10
C THR A 17 17.65 -10.06 8.13
N GLU A 18 17.66 -11.33 8.54
CA GLU A 18 16.42 -12.12 8.65
C GLU A 18 15.36 -11.43 9.51
N ALA A 19 15.77 -10.73 10.57
CA ALA A 19 14.89 -9.96 11.43
C ALA A 19 14.22 -8.78 10.69
N GLN A 20 14.97 -8.05 9.84
CA GLN A 20 14.45 -6.96 9.02
C GLN A 20 13.49 -7.48 7.95
N SER A 21 13.83 -8.57 7.27
CA SER A 21 12.97 -9.21 6.27
C SER A 21 11.66 -9.71 6.88
N ARG A 22 11.72 -10.38 8.04
CA ARG A 22 10.51 -10.78 8.78
C ARG A 22 9.64 -9.58 9.15
N LYS A 23 10.23 -8.50 9.67
CA LYS A 23 9.50 -7.28 10.02
C LYS A 23 8.81 -6.66 8.79
N ALA A 24 9.49 -6.61 7.64
CA ALA A 24 8.93 -6.11 6.39
C ALA A 24 7.75 -6.97 5.91
N ILE A 25 7.86 -8.30 5.96
CA ILE A 25 6.77 -9.22 5.60
C ILE A 25 5.54 -9.01 6.50
N TYR A 26 5.73 -8.89 7.81
CA TYR A 26 4.62 -8.61 8.73
C TYR A 26 3.96 -7.27 8.44
N ALA A 27 4.75 -6.22 8.23
CA ALA A 27 4.22 -4.89 7.88
C ALA A 27 3.43 -4.91 6.57
N ALA A 28 3.96 -5.57 5.53
CA ALA A 28 3.28 -5.73 4.24
C ALA A 28 1.98 -6.52 4.36
N THR A 29 1.98 -7.60 5.16
CA THR A 29 0.79 -8.44 5.37
C THR A 29 -0.31 -7.67 6.09
N ILE A 30 0.02 -6.96 7.18
CA ILE A 30 -0.95 -6.15 7.92
C ILE A 30 -1.52 -5.05 7.03
N GLY A 31 -0.66 -4.37 6.26
CA GLY A 31 -1.10 -3.35 5.29
C GLY A 31 -2.08 -3.94 4.27
N ASN A 32 -1.74 -5.08 3.67
CA ASN A 32 -2.62 -5.76 2.72
C ASN A 32 -3.96 -6.14 3.36
N VAL A 33 -3.96 -6.73 4.55
CA VAL A 33 -5.22 -7.09 5.25
C VAL A 33 -6.07 -5.87 5.56
N MET A 34 -5.48 -4.77 6.04
CA MET A 34 -6.19 -3.53 6.31
C MET A 34 -6.85 -2.98 5.03
N GLU A 35 -6.12 -3.03 3.91
CA GLU A 35 -6.62 -2.59 2.62
C GLU A 35 -7.85 -3.41 2.18
N TRP A 36 -7.77 -4.74 2.25
CA TRP A 36 -8.87 -5.65 1.92
C TRP A 36 -10.05 -5.51 2.88
N TYR A 37 -9.78 -5.23 4.16
CA TYR A 37 -10.83 -5.00 5.15
C TYR A 37 -11.65 -3.76 4.81
N ASP A 38 -11.00 -2.63 4.55
CA ASP A 38 -11.68 -1.37 4.19
C ASP A 38 -12.52 -1.53 2.90
N TYR A 39 -11.96 -2.20 1.89
CA TYR A 39 -12.71 -2.52 0.67
C TYR A 39 -13.96 -3.37 0.91
N GLY A 40 -13.82 -4.42 1.73
CA GLY A 40 -14.93 -5.30 2.07
C GLY A 40 -16.03 -4.55 2.81
N VAL A 41 -15.67 -3.70 3.78
CA VAL A 41 -16.60 -2.86 4.52
C VAL A 41 -17.29 -1.85 3.61
N TYR A 42 -16.55 -1.18 2.72
CA TYR A 42 -17.13 -0.24 1.76
C TYR A 42 -18.14 -0.93 0.84
N GLY A 43 -17.76 -2.08 0.26
CA GLY A 43 -18.64 -2.87 -0.61
C GLY A 43 -19.91 -3.33 0.11
N PHE A 44 -19.77 -3.80 1.36
CA PHE A 44 -20.90 -4.18 2.20
C PHE A 44 -21.85 -3.00 2.48
N LEU A 45 -21.28 -1.82 2.73
CA LEU A 45 -22.04 -0.61 3.00
C LEU A 45 -22.52 0.11 1.74
N ALA A 46 -22.14 -0.32 0.53
CA ALA A 46 -22.41 0.40 -0.71
C ALA A 46 -23.91 0.72 -0.91
N LEU A 47 -24.80 -0.20 -0.57
CA LEU A 47 -26.25 0.03 -0.67
C LEU A 47 -26.77 1.04 0.36
N SER A 48 -26.18 1.04 1.56
CA SER A 48 -26.52 2.02 2.60
C SER A 48 -25.98 3.40 2.25
N LEU A 49 -24.76 3.47 1.71
CA LEU A 49 -24.15 4.71 1.24
C LEU A 49 -24.95 5.29 0.06
N SER A 50 -25.33 4.46 -0.92
CA SER A 50 -26.07 4.93 -2.09
C SER A 50 -27.39 5.61 -1.72
N ARG A 51 -28.16 5.02 -0.80
CA ARG A 51 -29.46 5.53 -0.35
C ARG A 51 -29.38 6.79 0.50
N ASN A 52 -28.27 7.00 1.21
CA ASN A 52 -28.09 8.13 2.12
C ASN A 52 -27.41 9.33 1.47
N PHE A 53 -26.50 9.11 0.51
CA PHE A 53 -25.69 10.16 -0.10
C PHE A 53 -26.15 10.58 -1.50
N PHE A 54 -26.91 9.75 -2.22
CA PHE A 54 -27.38 10.05 -3.57
C PHE A 54 -28.91 10.20 -3.66
N PRO A 55 -29.43 10.91 -4.68
CA PRO A 55 -30.87 11.07 -4.90
C PRO A 55 -31.56 9.72 -5.11
N LYS A 56 -32.81 9.61 -4.65
CA LYS A 56 -33.60 8.38 -4.71
C LYS A 56 -34.35 8.20 -6.04
N ASP A 57 -34.27 9.19 -6.93
CA ASP A 57 -34.99 9.21 -8.20
C ASP A 57 -34.56 8.05 -9.12
N ASP A 58 -33.27 7.72 -9.11
CA ASP A 58 -32.72 6.55 -9.80
C ASP A 58 -31.79 5.75 -8.86
N PRO A 59 -32.31 4.68 -8.23
CA PRO A 59 -31.54 3.82 -7.33
C PRO A 59 -30.36 3.12 -7.99
N THR A 60 -30.44 2.86 -9.30
CA THR A 60 -29.37 2.20 -10.05
C THR A 60 -28.22 3.17 -10.27
N ALA A 61 -28.53 4.40 -10.71
CA ALA A 61 -27.54 5.45 -10.88
C ALA A 61 -26.83 5.79 -9.55
N ALA A 62 -27.58 5.84 -8.43
CA ALA A 62 -27.04 6.07 -7.10
C ALA A 62 -26.03 4.98 -6.67
N LEU A 63 -26.35 3.71 -6.92
CA LEU A 63 -25.45 2.59 -6.62
C LEU A 63 -24.20 2.63 -7.50
N LEU A 64 -24.36 2.91 -8.80
CA LEU A 64 -23.25 3.09 -9.74
C LEU A 64 -22.34 4.24 -9.32
N ALA A 65 -22.89 5.36 -8.87
CA ALA A 65 -22.10 6.49 -8.37
C ALA A 65 -21.31 6.12 -7.11
N THR A 66 -21.89 5.30 -6.22
CA THR A 66 -21.18 4.77 -5.04
C THR A 66 -20.01 3.86 -5.46
N PHE A 67 -20.21 2.97 -6.43
CA PHE A 67 -19.11 2.18 -6.98
C PHE A 67 -18.10 3.02 -7.77
N ALA A 68 -18.51 4.14 -8.37
CA ALA A 68 -17.59 5.06 -9.02
C ALA A 68 -16.63 5.69 -8.01
N ILE A 69 -17.11 6.07 -6.81
CA ILE A 69 -16.24 6.54 -5.71
C ILE A 69 -15.25 5.46 -5.30
N PHE A 70 -15.70 4.20 -5.19
CA PHE A 70 -14.80 3.07 -4.97
C PHE A 70 -13.72 2.98 -6.06
N GLY A 71 -14.11 3.14 -7.33
CA GLY A 71 -13.21 3.18 -8.48
C GLY A 71 -12.19 4.32 -8.41
N VAL A 72 -12.56 5.51 -7.93
CA VAL A 72 -11.62 6.61 -7.68
C VAL A 72 -10.54 6.17 -6.68
N GLY A 73 -10.92 5.41 -5.64
CA GLY A 73 -9.99 4.83 -4.68
C GLY A 73 -8.92 3.91 -5.31
N LEU A 74 -9.22 3.25 -6.44
CA LEU A 74 -8.25 2.44 -7.18
C LEU A 74 -7.20 3.29 -7.90
N VAL A 75 -7.55 4.50 -8.33
CA VAL A 75 -6.62 5.45 -8.96
C VAL A 75 -5.78 6.17 -7.91
N VAL A 76 -6.37 6.51 -6.77
CA VAL A 76 -5.67 7.17 -5.66
C VAL A 76 -4.59 6.26 -5.06
N ARG A 77 -4.74 4.94 -5.08
CA ARG A 77 -3.75 3.99 -4.54
C ARG A 77 -2.38 4.02 -5.20
N PRO A 78 -2.22 3.87 -6.52
CA PRO A 78 -0.91 4.00 -7.17
C PRO A 78 -0.32 5.40 -6.94
N LEU A 79 -1.16 6.45 -6.94
CA LEU A 79 -0.73 7.81 -6.59
C LEU A 79 -0.16 7.89 -5.16
N GLY A 80 -0.86 7.31 -4.17
CA GLY A 80 -0.41 7.21 -2.79
C GLY A 80 0.88 6.42 -2.66
N GLY A 81 1.02 5.30 -3.38
CA GLY A 81 2.25 4.50 -3.44
C GLY A 81 3.44 5.26 -4.00
N ILE A 82 3.24 6.10 -5.04
CA ILE A 82 4.30 6.95 -5.58
C ILE A 82 4.73 8.00 -4.56
N ILE A 83 3.77 8.69 -3.92
CA ILE A 83 4.06 9.78 -2.97
C ILE A 83 4.69 9.24 -1.68
N ILE A 84 4.06 8.23 -1.06
CA ILE A 84 4.52 7.64 0.20
C ILE A 84 5.75 6.77 -0.03
N GLY A 85 5.83 6.07 -1.16
CA GLY A 85 7.03 5.31 -1.54
C GLY A 85 8.26 6.21 -1.66
N ARG A 86 8.12 7.36 -2.32
CA ARG A 86 9.20 8.37 -2.39
C ARG A 86 9.56 8.95 -1.02
N MET A 87 8.56 9.17 -0.15
CA MET A 87 8.81 9.61 1.23
C MET A 87 9.56 8.54 2.05
N GLY A 88 9.17 7.27 1.90
CA GLY A 88 9.80 6.14 2.58
C GLY A 88 11.24 5.90 2.11
N ASP A 89 11.51 6.09 0.82
CA ASP A 89 12.86 6.02 0.24
C ASP A 89 13.78 7.12 0.79
N THR A 90 13.24 8.32 1.01
CA THR A 90 14.04 9.47 1.47
C THR A 90 14.23 9.52 3.00
N LYS A 91 13.21 9.11 3.79
CA LYS A 91 13.22 9.17 5.27
C LYS A 91 13.47 7.83 5.98
N GLY A 92 13.60 6.73 5.24
CA GLY A 92 13.71 5.36 5.78
C GLY A 92 15.14 4.86 6.00
N ARG A 93 16.16 5.68 5.74
CA ARG A 93 17.57 5.41 6.08
C ARG A 93 17.94 6.11 7.39
#